data_AF-A0AAW9LW19-F1
#
_entry.id   AF-A0AAW9LW19-F1
#
_cell.length_a   1.000
_cell.length_b   1.000
_cell.length_c   1.000
_cell.angle_alpha   90.00
_cell.angle_beta   90.00
_cell.angle_gamma   90.00
#
_symmetry.space_group_name_H-M   'P 1'
#
loop_
_entity.id
_entity.type
_entity.pdbx_description
1 polymer ?
#
loop_
_entity_poly.entity_id
_entity_poly.type
_entity_poly.pdbx_seq_one_letter_code
_entity_poly.pdbx_strand_id
1 'polypeptide(L)' 'MGMNGGVANLGQLSVPLKAKMPMPNEVFSIVKQVENEMAGKSLNAETAFSFVEEVKKRVADLIIIEVA' A
#
# COMPACT_ATOMS: atom_id res chain seq x y z
N MET A 1 1.09 12.88 56.35
CA MET A 1 1.93 12.04 55.46
C MET A 1 1.29 12.07 54.08
N GLY A 2 1.99 12.66 53.12
CA GLY A 2 1.44 12.99 51.81
C GLY A 2 1.36 11.80 50.87
N MET A 3 0.18 11.59 50.28
CA MET A 3 -0.01 10.77 49.08
C MET A 3 -0.21 11.73 47.91
N ASN A 4 0.88 12.26 47.37
CA ASN A 4 0.88 12.80 46.02
C ASN A 4 1.29 11.66 45.09
N GLY A 5 0.33 10.79 44.78
CA GLY A 5 0.45 9.86 43.66
C GLY A 5 0.51 10.67 42.38
N GLY A 6 1.72 10.98 41.93
CA GLY A 6 1.95 11.59 40.62
C GLY A 6 1.35 10.67 39.58
N VAL A 7 0.23 11.08 38.99
CA VAL A 7 -0.33 10.43 37.80
C VAL A 7 0.72 10.61 36.72
N ALA A 8 1.49 9.56 36.45
CA ALA A 8 2.40 9.55 35.32
C ALA A 8 1.55 9.80 34.08
N ASN A 9 1.72 10.96 33.46
CA ASN A 9 1.22 11.20 32.13
C ASN A 9 2.09 10.33 31.22
N LEU A 10 1.68 9.07 31.04
CA LEU A 10 2.19 8.18 30.01
C LEU A 10 1.76 8.81 28.69
N GLY A 11 2.49 9.85 28.27
CA GLY A 11 2.31 10.54 27.01
C GLY A 11 2.16 9.48 25.95
N GLN A 12 1.06 9.53 25.23
CA GLN A 12 0.67 8.53 24.25
C GLN A 12 1.81 8.35 23.24
N LEU A 13 2.62 7.30 23.43
CA LEU A 13 3.77 6.96 22.57
C LEU A 13 3.34 6.41 21.20
N SER A 14 2.03 6.32 20.95
CA SER A 14 1.49 5.87 19.67
C SER A 14 1.37 7.06 18.72
N VAL A 15 2.23 7.10 17.72
CA VAL A 15 2.04 7.97 16.55
C VAL A 15 0.93 7.38 15.68
N PRO A 16 -0.12 8.15 15.31
CA PRO A 16 -1.14 7.64 14.41
C PRO A 16 -0.54 7.44 13.02
N LEU A 17 -0.41 6.17 12.61
CA LEU A 17 -0.07 5.82 11.22
C LEU A 17 -1.29 6.06 10.34
N LYS A 18 -1.18 7.00 9.40
CA LYS A 18 -2.16 7.14 8.32
C LYS A 18 -1.71 6.23 7.18
N ALA A 19 -2.42 5.12 7.00
CA ALA A 19 -2.23 4.24 5.86
C ALA A 19 -3.38 4.42 4.87
N LYS A 20 -3.05 4.77 3.62
CA LYS A 20 -3.98 4.69 2.49
C LYS A 20 -3.68 3.40 1.74
N MET A 21 -4.67 2.51 1.69
CA MET A 21 -4.64 1.32 0.84
C MET A 21 -5.36 1.60 -0.47
N PRO A 22 -4.92 0.99 -1.58
CA PRO A 22 -5.62 1.09 -2.86
C PRO A 22 -7.00 0.45 -2.78
N MET A 23 -7.98 1.10 -3.39
CA MET A 23 -9.33 0.58 -3.55
C MET A 23 -9.36 -0.50 -4.66
N PRO A 24 -10.28 -1.48 -4.60
CA PRO A 24 -10.39 -2.51 -5.63
C PRO A 24 -10.50 -1.97 -7.06
N ASN A 25 -11.18 -0.84 -7.25
CA ASN A 25 -11.32 -0.20 -8.57
C ASN A 25 -10.01 0.41 -9.10
N GLU A 26 -9.15 0.91 -8.20
CA GLU A 26 -7.82 1.44 -8.57
C GLU A 26 -6.90 0.28 -8.99
N VAL A 27 -6.94 -0.82 -8.23
CA VAL A 27 -6.23 -2.06 -8.59
C VAL A 27 -6.70 -2.59 -9.94
N PHE A 28 -8.01 -2.65 -10.18
CA PHE A 28 -8.57 -3.13 -11.45
C PHE A 28 -8.19 -2.22 -12.63
N SER A 29 -8.14 -0.91 -12.41
CA SER A 29 -7.70 0.05 -13.44
C SER A 29 -6.24 -0.18 -13.82
N ILE A 30 -5.37 -0.47 -12.86
CA ILE A 30 -3.96 -0.83 -13.10
C ILE A 30 -3.87 -2.12 -13.91
N VAL A 31 -4.60 -3.18 -13.51
CA VAL A 31 -4.61 -4.46 -14.22
C VAL A 31 -4.97 -4.26 -15.69
N LYS A 32 -6.06 -3.53 -15.95
CA LYS A 32 -6.52 -3.23 -17.32
C LYS A 32 -5.51 -2.38 -18.10
N GLN A 33 -4.86 -1.43 -17.44
CA GLN A 33 -3.84 -0.60 -18.10
C GLN A 33 -2.63 -1.43 -18.51
N VAL A 34 -2.09 -2.26 -17.61
CA VAL A 34 -0.93 -3.12 -17.91
C VAL A 34 -1.30 -4.16 -18.97
N GLU A 35 -2.52 -4.69 -18.94
CA GLU A 35 -3.02 -5.63 -19.96
C GLU A 35 -3.02 -4.97 -21.35
N ASN A 36 -3.53 -3.73 -21.46
CA ASN A 36 -3.50 -2.98 -22.70
C ASN A 36 -2.06 -2.67 -23.19
N GLU A 37 -1.12 -2.39 -22.28
CA GLU A 37 0.29 -2.18 -22.62
C GLU A 37 0.99 -3.45 -23.12
N MET A 38 0.46 -4.62 -22.75
CA MET A 38 0.94 -5.92 -23.21
C MET A 38 0.16 -6.47 -24.40
N ALA A 39 -0.82 -5.72 -24.91
CA ALA A 39 -1.59 -6.11 -26.09
C ALA A 39 -0.66 -6.38 -27.28
N GLY A 40 -0.88 -7.52 -27.94
CA GLY A 40 -0.06 -7.95 -29.08
C GLY A 40 1.24 -8.69 -28.70
N LYS A 41 1.56 -8.86 -27.42
CA LYS A 41 2.64 -9.75 -26.99
C LYS A 41 2.16 -11.20 -26.90
N SER A 42 3.01 -12.15 -27.28
CA SER A 42 2.70 -13.58 -27.18
C SER A 42 2.56 -14.00 -25.72
N LEU A 43 1.49 -14.73 -25.40
CA LEU A 43 1.24 -15.23 -24.05
C LEU A 43 2.21 -16.37 -23.72
N ASN A 44 3.23 -16.09 -22.92
CA ASN A 44 4.24 -17.05 -22.50
C ASN A 44 4.65 -16.81 -21.03
N ALA A 45 5.47 -17.69 -20.47
CA ALA A 45 5.86 -17.61 -19.05
C ALA A 45 6.56 -16.29 -18.70
N GLU A 46 7.38 -15.77 -19.59
CA GLU A 46 8.11 -14.51 -19.40
C GLU A 46 7.15 -13.30 -19.37
N THR A 47 6.27 -13.19 -20.36
CA THR A 47 5.30 -12.09 -20.46
C THR A 47 4.28 -12.12 -19.33
N ALA A 48 3.83 -13.31 -18.92
CA ALA A 48 2.95 -13.47 -17.77
C ALA A 48 3.65 -13.05 -16.46
N PHE A 49 4.93 -13.40 -16.30
CA PHE A 49 5.72 -12.96 -15.15
C PHE A 49 5.89 -11.44 -15.14
N SER A 50 6.29 -10.83 -16.27
CA SER A 50 6.41 -9.38 -16.39
C SER A 50 5.09 -8.65 -16.13
N PHE A 51 3.96 -9.20 -16.57
CA PHE A 51 2.64 -8.64 -16.30
C PHE A 51 2.37 -8.54 -14.81
N VAL A 52 2.55 -9.64 -14.09
CA VAL A 52 2.27 -9.72 -12.66
C VAL A 52 3.19 -8.79 -11.87
N GLU A 53 4.48 -8.75 -12.21
CA GLU A 53 5.44 -7.88 -11.52
C GLU A 53 5.13 -6.40 -11.72
N GLU A 54 4.75 -6.00 -12.94
CA GLU A 54 4.41 -4.61 -13.25
C GLU A 54 3.10 -4.18 -12.57
N VAL A 55 2.09 -5.05 -12.51
CA VAL A 55 0.86 -4.80 -11.74
C VAL A 55 1.18 -4.63 -10.26
N LYS A 56 1.97 -5.54 -9.66
CA LYS A 56 2.33 -5.46 -8.23
C LYS A 56 3.06 -4.16 -7.91
N LYS A 57 4.02 -3.77 -8.75
CA LYS A 57 4.79 -2.54 -8.57
C LYS A 57 3.87 -1.32 -8.54
N ARG A 58 2.99 -1.17 -9.54
CA ARG A 58 2.08 -0.03 -9.63
C ARG A 58 1.02 -0.02 -8.52
N VAL A 59 0.58 -1.19 -8.05
CA VAL A 59 -0.31 -1.28 -6.88
C VAL A 59 0.40 -0.87 -5.60
N ALA A 60 1.67 -1.24 -5.44
CA ALA A 60 2.48 -0.83 -4.29
C ALA A 60 2.69 0.69 -4.24
N ASP A 61 2.83 1.36 -5.39
CA ASP A 61 2.94 2.82 -5.46
C ASP A 61 1.68 3.56 -4.97
N LEU A 62 0.53 2.89 -4.90
CA LEU A 62 -0.70 3.45 -4.34
C LEU A 62 -0.78 3.34 -2.80
N ILE A 63 0.09 2.55 -2.19
CA ILE A 63 0.13 2.38 -0.73
C ILE A 63 0.91 3.56 -0.14
N ILE A 64 0.20 4.42 0.59
CA ILE A 64 0.81 5.57 1.26
C ILE A 64 0.79 5.29 2.76
N ILE A 65 1.96 5.31 3.39
CA ILE A 65 2.11 5.21 4.84
C ILE A 65 2.74 6.52 5.32
N GLU A 66 1.93 7.36 5.95
CA GLU A 66 2.37 8.61 6.57
C GLU A 66 2.46 8.44 8.09
N VAL A 67 3.59 8.89 8.65
CA VAL A 67 3.81 9.01 10.09
C VAL A 67 3.51 10.46 10.47
N ALA A 68 2.46 10.69 11.26
CA ALA A 68 1.96 12.01 11.62
C ALA A 68 2.66 12.63 12.84
#